data_AF-A0A820YFK1-F1
#
_entry.id   AF-A0A820YFK1-F1
#
_cell.length_a   1.000
_cell.length_b   1.000
_cell.length_c   1.000
_cell.angle_alpha   90.00
_cell.angle_beta   90.00
_cell.angle_gamma   90.00
#
_symmetry.space_group_name_H-M   'P 1'
#
loop_
_entity.id
_entity.type
_entity.pdbx_description
1 polymer ?
#
loop_
_entity_poly.entity_id
_entity_poly.type
_entity_poly.pdbx_seq_one_letter_code
_entity_poly.pdbx_strand_id
1 'polypeptide(L)'
;MGEDIDNRPIRRILQIDLGLKPYRKRKLHGLSAKETVARLKRYIPENIRTVQRFQHSGSTMVWGAVSYNGKITLKFIEEGVKINTKHYQNEMLRSTLMPNISTLYSDNQWIFQQDSAPAHKAKSTQQWLVDNCPDFISSEE
;
A
#
# COMPACT_ATOMS: atom_id res chain seq x y z
N MET A 1 14.55 10.44 57.07
CA MET A 1 13.25 11.13 57.28
C MET A 1 12.40 10.78 56.09
N GLY A 2 11.42 9.90 56.27
CA GLY A 2 10.52 9.49 55.18
C GLY A 2 9.53 10.61 54.91
N GLU A 3 9.36 11.00 53.65
CA GLU A 3 8.31 11.92 53.23
C GLU A 3 6.95 11.21 53.41
N ASP A 4 6.08 11.78 54.24
CA ASP A 4 4.70 11.33 54.41
C ASP A 4 3.98 11.42 53.05
N ILE A 5 3.63 10.27 52.48
CA ILE A 5 2.83 10.20 51.27
C ILE A 5 1.42 10.65 51.63
N ASP A 6 1.02 11.81 51.11
CA ASP A 6 -0.31 12.38 51.26
C ASP A 6 -1.37 11.45 50.65
N ASN A 7 -2.11 10.74 51.49
CA ASN A 7 -3.18 9.81 51.11
C ASN A 7 -4.50 10.52 50.71
N ARG A 8 -4.50 11.84 50.53
CA ARG A 8 -5.68 12.55 50.01
C ARG A 8 -5.98 12.10 48.58
N PRO A 9 -7.26 11.92 48.21
CA PRO A 9 -7.63 11.55 46.84
C PRO A 9 -7.09 12.57 45.85
N ILE A 10 -6.49 12.13 44.74
CA ILE A 10 -5.97 12.99 43.65
C ILE A 10 -7.00 14.05 43.24
N ARG A 11 -8.30 13.69 43.20
CA ARG A 11 -9.39 14.61 42.89
C ARG A 11 -9.44 15.83 43.83
N ARG A 12 -9.12 15.65 45.11
CA ARG A 12 -9.14 16.71 46.13
C ARG A 12 -7.91 17.62 45.99
N ILE A 13 -6.73 17.05 45.74
CA ILE A 13 -5.49 17.78 45.46
C ILE A 13 -5.68 18.67 44.22
N LEU A 14 -6.21 18.11 43.13
CA LEU A 14 -6.47 18.85 41.89
C LEU A 14 -7.42 20.04 42.09
N GLN A 15 -8.46 19.89 42.92
CA GLN A 15 -9.49 20.91 43.10
C GLN A 15 -9.12 22.00 44.11
N ILE A 16 -8.51 21.62 45.23
CA ILE A 16 -8.25 22.53 46.36
C ILE A 16 -6.88 23.19 46.22
N ASP A 17 -5.84 22.39 45.98
CA ASP A 17 -4.46 22.88 46.04
C ASP A 17 -4.05 23.51 44.69
N LEU A 18 -4.53 22.95 43.58
CA LEU A 18 -4.21 23.43 42.23
C LEU A 18 -5.33 24.29 41.60
N GLY A 19 -6.49 24.41 42.26
CA GLY A 19 -7.64 25.16 41.76
C GLY A 19 -8.21 24.65 40.42
N LEU A 20 -7.84 23.43 40.00
CA LEU A 20 -8.20 22.87 38.71
C LEU A 20 -9.59 22.23 38.77
N LYS A 21 -10.48 22.68 37.89
CA LYS A 21 -11.76 22.00 37.66
C LYS A 21 -11.52 20.79 36.76
N PRO A 22 -11.98 19.57 37.13
CA PRO A 22 -11.86 18.40 36.26
C PRO A 22 -12.56 18.66 34.93
N TYR A 23 -11.80 18.67 33.84
CA TYR A 23 -12.36 18.86 32.51
C TYR A 23 -12.84 17.51 31.96
N ARG A 24 -14.06 17.47 31.46
CA ARG A 24 -14.65 16.26 30.86
C ARG A 24 -14.43 16.29 29.36
N LYS A 25 -13.48 15.48 28.85
CA LYS A 25 -13.37 15.24 27.40
C LYS A 25 -14.65 14.54 26.92
N ARG A 26 -15.43 15.19 26.07
CA ARG A 26 -16.54 14.55 25.35
C ARG A 26 -16.04 14.09 23.99
N LYS A 27 -16.20 12.81 23.68
CA LYS A 27 -16.01 12.30 22.33
C LYS A 27 -17.23 12.75 21.52
N LEU A 28 -17.06 13.80 20.72
CA LEU A 28 -18.08 14.19 19.74
C LEU A 28 -18.13 13.12 18.64
N HIS A 29 -19.32 12.86 18.11
CA HIS A 29 -19.43 12.05 16.90
C HIS A 29 -18.62 12.72 15.80
N GLY A 30 -17.78 11.94 15.12
CA GLY A 30 -17.08 12.39 13.93
C GLY A 30 -18.08 12.79 12.84
N LEU A 31 -17.59 13.51 11.83
CA LEU A 31 -18.43 13.90 10.71
C LEU A 31 -18.86 12.66 9.92
N SER A 32 -20.13 12.66 9.51
CA SER A 32 -20.59 11.77 8.45
C SER A 32 -19.90 12.11 7.12
N ALA A 33 -19.86 11.14 6.19
CA ALA A 33 -19.31 11.38 4.85
C ALA A 33 -19.98 12.58 4.15
N LYS A 34 -21.29 12.76 4.35
CA LYS A 34 -22.04 13.89 3.80
C LYS A 34 -21.56 15.23 4.36
N GLU A 35 -21.34 15.31 5.67
CA GLU A 35 -20.86 16.52 6.33
C GLU A 35 -19.42 16.84 5.95
N THR A 36 -18.57 15.80 5.81
CA THR A 36 -17.19 15.95 5.32
C THR A 36 -17.18 16.54 3.91
N VAL A 37 -17.97 15.99 3.00
CA VAL A 37 -18.08 16.52 1.63
C VAL A 37 -18.63 17.96 1.62
N ALA A 38 -19.66 18.25 2.42
CA ALA A 38 -20.21 19.60 2.53
C ALA A 38 -19.16 20.61 3.05
N ARG A 39 -18.33 20.21 4.02
CA ARG A 39 -17.22 21.05 4.50
C ARG A 39 -16.15 21.23 3.43
N LEU A 40 -15.71 20.17 2.76
CA LEU A 40 -14.71 20.25 1.70
C LEU A 40 -15.16 21.16 0.56
N LYS A 41 -16.43 21.07 0.14
CA LYS A 41 -16.99 21.97 -0.87
C LYS A 41 -16.90 23.45 -0.47
N ARG A 42 -17.00 23.80 0.82
CA ARG A 42 -16.85 25.20 1.27
C ARG A 42 -15.43 25.74 1.11
N TYR A 43 -14.41 24.89 1.23
CA TYR A 43 -13.00 25.32 1.16
C TYR A 43 -12.41 25.20 -0.25
N ILE A 44 -12.99 24.38 -1.12
CA ILE A 44 -12.51 24.13 -2.47
C ILE A 44 -13.26 25.04 -3.47
N PRO A 45 -12.56 25.94 -4.19
CA PRO A 45 -13.14 26.76 -5.26
C PRO A 45 -13.87 25.93 -6.31
N GLU A 46 -15.01 26.43 -6.79
CA GLU A 46 -15.91 25.67 -7.66
C GLU A 46 -15.26 25.18 -8.95
N ASN A 47 -14.36 25.97 -9.51
CA ASN A 47 -13.59 25.66 -10.72
C ASN A 47 -12.60 24.49 -10.58
N ILE A 48 -12.30 24.04 -9.36
CA ILE A 48 -11.43 22.86 -9.11
C ILE A 48 -12.16 21.72 -8.38
N ARG A 49 -13.49 21.85 -8.17
CA ARG A 49 -14.31 20.77 -7.55
C ARG A 49 -14.52 19.60 -8.50
N THR A 50 -14.38 19.81 -9.80
CA THR A 50 -14.59 18.81 -10.84
C THR A 50 -13.29 18.56 -11.60
N VAL A 51 -12.91 17.30 -11.70
CA VAL A 51 -11.82 16.86 -12.57
C VAL A 51 -12.45 16.32 -13.84
N GLN A 52 -12.05 16.85 -14.99
CA GLN A 52 -12.51 16.35 -16.29
C GLN A 52 -11.99 14.92 -16.48
N ARG A 53 -12.91 13.95 -16.52
CA ARG A 53 -12.59 12.56 -16.82
C ARG A 53 -12.91 12.31 -18.28
N PHE A 54 -11.89 12.00 -19.08
CA PHE A 54 -12.11 11.53 -20.45
C PHE A 54 -12.55 10.07 -20.42
N GLN A 55 -13.60 9.71 -21.16
CA GLN A 55 -14.03 8.31 -21.29
C GLN A 55 -12.99 7.41 -21.97
N HIS A 56 -12.00 8.01 -22.67
CA HIS A 56 -10.91 7.35 -23.38
C HIS A 56 -9.60 8.14 -23.24
N SER A 57 -9.18 8.47 -22.03
CA SER A 57 -7.81 8.94 -21.84
C SER A 57 -6.86 7.79 -22.19
N GLY A 58 -5.90 8.02 -23.09
CA GLY A 58 -4.86 7.04 -23.40
C GLY A 58 -4.25 6.48 -22.11
N SER A 59 -4.16 5.16 -22.02
CA SER A 59 -3.64 4.47 -20.84
C SER A 59 -2.46 3.61 -21.25
N THR A 60 -1.38 3.65 -20.46
CA THR A 60 -0.23 2.75 -20.64
C THR A 60 -0.19 1.75 -19.49
N MET A 61 0.06 0.49 -19.82
CA MET A 61 0.29 -0.53 -18.82
C MET A 61 1.79 -0.68 -18.61
N VAL A 62 2.20 -0.74 -17.36
CA VAL A 62 3.61 -0.88 -16.99
C VAL A 62 3.74 -2.08 -16.06
N TRP A 63 4.78 -2.87 -16.27
CA TRP A 63 5.17 -3.95 -15.39
C TRP A 63 6.54 -3.67 -14.78
N GLY A 64 6.72 -4.06 -13.51
CA GLY A 64 7.98 -3.92 -12.81
C GLY A 64 7.94 -4.57 -11.44
N ALA A 65 9.11 -4.68 -10.83
CA ALA A 65 9.31 -5.21 -9.49
C ALA A 65 10.22 -4.28 -8.68
N VAL A 66 10.01 -4.29 -7.37
CA VAL A 66 10.76 -3.50 -6.39
C VAL A 66 11.14 -4.39 -5.21
N SER A 67 12.28 -4.10 -4.59
CA SER A 67 12.80 -4.80 -3.43
C SER A 67 13.56 -3.82 -2.53
N TYR A 68 14.09 -4.32 -1.42
CA TYR A 68 14.98 -3.54 -0.54
C TYR A 68 16.23 -3.03 -1.28
N ASN A 69 16.81 -3.86 -2.16
CA ASN A 69 18.02 -3.52 -2.91
C ASN A 69 17.77 -2.59 -4.11
N GLY A 70 16.51 -2.30 -4.44
CA GLY A 70 16.16 -1.33 -5.48
C GLY A 70 14.98 -1.77 -6.34
N LYS A 71 15.02 -1.42 -7.61
CA LYS A 71 13.95 -1.70 -8.58
C LYS A 71 14.54 -2.25 -9.86
N ILE A 72 13.78 -3.10 -10.54
CA ILE A 72 14.14 -3.52 -11.90
C ILE A 72 13.70 -2.47 -12.93
N THR A 73 14.22 -2.61 -14.15
CA THR A 73 13.78 -1.79 -15.28
C THR A 73 12.28 -1.97 -15.51
N LEU A 74 11.54 -0.85 -15.63
CA LEU A 74 10.12 -0.87 -15.93
C LEU A 74 9.89 -1.29 -17.39
N LYS A 75 8.99 -2.25 -17.59
CA LYS A 75 8.56 -2.69 -18.91
C LYS A 75 7.24 -2.03 -19.27
N PHE A 76 7.27 -1.19 -20.30
CA PHE A 76 6.08 -0.61 -20.90
C PHE A 76 5.43 -1.64 -21.84
N ILE A 77 4.13 -1.81 -21.69
CA ILE A 77 3.33 -2.72 -22.50
C ILE A 77 2.56 -1.88 -23.50
N GLU A 78 2.64 -2.27 -24.78
CA GLU A 78 1.96 -1.59 -25.87
C GLU A 78 0.44 -1.62 -25.69
N GLU A 79 -0.23 -0.57 -26.20
CA GLU A 79 -1.67 -0.45 -26.14
C GLU A 79 -2.36 -1.61 -26.89
N GLY A 80 -3.42 -2.15 -26.29
CA GLY A 80 -4.18 -3.28 -26.86
C GLY A 80 -3.57 -4.66 -26.62
N VAL A 81 -2.36 -4.76 -26.05
CA VAL A 81 -1.76 -6.06 -25.70
C VAL A 81 -2.51 -6.71 -24.54
N LYS A 82 -3.04 -7.91 -24.78
CA LYS A 82 -3.66 -8.73 -23.74
C LYS A 82 -2.59 -9.56 -23.02
N ILE A 83 -2.35 -9.25 -21.75
CA ILE A 83 -1.46 -10.04 -20.88
C ILE A 83 -2.12 -11.38 -20.55
N ASN A 84 -1.85 -12.37 -21.40
CA ASN A 84 -2.16 -13.77 -21.12
C ASN A 84 -0.98 -14.45 -20.43
N THR A 85 -1.19 -15.69 -20.00
CA THR A 85 -0.19 -16.52 -19.31
C THR A 85 1.15 -16.63 -20.05
N LYS A 86 1.15 -16.88 -21.36
CA LYS A 86 2.39 -17.04 -22.14
C LYS A 86 3.14 -15.72 -22.26
N HIS A 87 2.39 -14.64 -22.54
CA HIS A 87 2.97 -13.31 -22.63
C HIS A 87 3.59 -12.90 -21.29
N TYR A 88 2.89 -13.14 -20.18
CA TYR A 88 3.43 -12.91 -18.83
C TYR A 88 4.75 -13.66 -18.60
N GLN A 89 4.79 -14.97 -18.86
CA GLN A 89 6.00 -15.75 -18.64
C GLN A 89 7.17 -15.31 -19.53
N ASN A 90 6.91 -15.03 -20.81
CA ASN A 90 7.98 -14.67 -21.75
C ASN A 90 8.48 -13.24 -21.55
N GLU A 91 7.55 -12.30 -21.47
CA GLU A 91 7.87 -10.89 -21.53
C GLU A 91 8.20 -10.30 -20.17
N MET A 92 7.50 -10.71 -19.12
CA MET A 92 7.68 -10.17 -17.77
C MET A 92 8.68 -11.00 -17.00
N LEU A 93 8.49 -12.32 -16.92
CA LEU A 93 9.35 -13.18 -16.10
C LEU A 93 10.70 -13.46 -16.78
N ARG A 94 10.71 -14.11 -17.94
CA ARG A 94 11.95 -14.50 -18.62
C ARG A 94 12.76 -13.30 -19.12
N SER A 95 12.13 -12.37 -19.82
CA SER A 95 12.84 -11.29 -20.50
C SER A 95 13.13 -10.08 -19.62
N THR A 96 12.38 -9.88 -18.53
CA THR A 96 12.53 -8.69 -17.68
C THR A 96 12.98 -9.04 -16.27
N LEU A 97 12.29 -9.95 -15.56
CA LEU A 97 12.64 -10.29 -14.18
C LEU A 97 14.03 -10.91 -14.09
N MET A 98 14.27 -12.03 -14.78
CA MET A 98 15.51 -12.81 -14.60
C MET A 98 16.80 -12.04 -14.89
N PRO A 99 16.89 -11.24 -15.97
CA PRO A 99 18.11 -10.46 -16.25
C PRO A 99 18.31 -9.31 -15.26
N ASN A 100 17.24 -8.74 -14.71
CA ASN A 100 17.36 -7.59 -13.80
C ASN A 100 17.57 -8.04 -12.35
N ILE A 101 16.95 -9.14 -11.91
CA ILE A 101 17.01 -9.56 -10.50
C ILE A 101 18.42 -10.00 -10.10
N SER A 102 19.19 -10.59 -11.03
CA SER A 102 20.59 -10.96 -10.80
C SER A 102 21.49 -9.75 -10.51
N THR A 103 21.10 -8.56 -10.96
CA THR A 103 21.82 -7.31 -10.64
C THR A 103 21.51 -6.80 -9.24
N LEU A 104 20.38 -7.20 -8.65
CA LEU A 104 19.95 -6.79 -7.30
C LEU A 104 20.31 -7.82 -6.23
N TYR A 105 20.37 -9.11 -6.60
CA TYR A 105 20.60 -10.24 -5.70
C TYR A 105 21.55 -11.26 -6.35
N SER A 106 22.86 -10.99 -6.28
CA SER A 106 23.89 -11.89 -6.83
C SER A 106 24.04 -13.21 -6.07
N ASP A 107 23.58 -13.25 -4.81
CA ASP A 107 23.57 -14.41 -3.92
C ASP A 107 22.31 -15.29 -4.07
N ASN A 108 21.39 -14.88 -4.95
CA ASN A 108 20.14 -15.57 -5.22
C ASN A 108 19.24 -15.72 -3.97
N GLN A 109 19.35 -14.80 -3.00
CA GLN A 109 18.53 -14.79 -1.77
C GLN A 109 17.35 -13.82 -1.92
N TRP A 110 16.27 -14.28 -2.55
CA TRP A 110 15.06 -13.48 -2.75
C TRP A 110 13.82 -14.36 -2.89
N ILE A 111 12.67 -13.79 -2.53
CA ILE A 111 11.35 -14.41 -2.67
C ILE A 111 10.53 -13.57 -3.64
N PHE A 112 9.95 -14.21 -4.66
CA PHE A 112 9.07 -13.52 -5.61
C PHE A 112 7.63 -13.40 -5.07
N GLN A 113 7.04 -12.21 -5.18
CA GLN A 113 5.65 -11.97 -4.82
C GLN A 113 4.90 -11.32 -5.99
N GLN A 114 3.69 -11.82 -6.25
CA GLN A 114 2.77 -11.30 -7.26
C GLN A 114 1.32 -11.41 -6.76
N ASP A 115 0.38 -10.71 -7.41
CA ASP A 115 -1.03 -10.79 -7.07
C ASP A 115 -1.71 -12.05 -7.67
N SER A 116 -2.98 -12.25 -7.34
CA SER A 116 -3.78 -13.41 -7.76
C SER A 116 -4.38 -13.30 -9.18
N ALA A 117 -3.80 -12.50 -10.09
CA ALA A 117 -4.33 -12.37 -11.44
C ALA A 117 -4.34 -13.73 -12.18
N PRO A 118 -5.28 -13.98 -13.13
CA PRO A 118 -5.42 -15.28 -13.78
C PRO A 118 -4.13 -15.80 -14.46
N ALA A 119 -3.34 -14.90 -15.05
CA ALA A 119 -2.06 -15.26 -15.67
C ALA A 119 -1.00 -15.70 -14.65
N HIS A 120 -1.04 -15.12 -13.44
CA HIS A 120 -0.10 -15.38 -12.35
C HIS A 120 -0.42 -16.71 -11.65
N LYS A 121 -1.72 -16.98 -11.47
CA LYS A 121 -2.24 -18.25 -10.91
C LYS A 121 -2.22 -19.43 -11.86
N ALA A 122 -1.93 -19.22 -13.14
CA ALA A 122 -1.91 -20.30 -14.11
C ALA A 122 -0.89 -21.37 -13.70
N LYS A 123 -1.27 -22.66 -13.80
CA LYS A 123 -0.40 -23.79 -13.42
C LYS A 123 0.98 -23.72 -14.07
N SER A 124 1.04 -23.34 -15.35
CA SER A 124 2.31 -23.19 -16.06
C SER A 124 3.16 -22.02 -15.55
N THR A 125 2.55 -20.97 -15.02
CA THR A 125 3.27 -19.84 -14.40
C THR A 125 3.83 -20.24 -13.05
N GLN A 126 3.02 -20.90 -12.23
CA GLN A 126 3.46 -21.43 -10.94
C GLN A 126 4.62 -22.43 -11.13
N GLN A 127 4.49 -23.35 -12.11
CA GLN A 127 5.58 -24.28 -12.44
C GLN A 127 6.85 -23.55 -12.91
N TRP A 128 6.70 -22.52 -13.76
CA TRP A 128 7.85 -21.73 -14.18
C TRP A 128 8.56 -21.07 -13.00
N LEU A 129 7.82 -20.56 -12.01
CA LEU A 129 8.39 -19.94 -10.81
C LEU A 129 9.12 -20.97 -9.94
N VAL A 130 8.56 -22.18 -9.77
CA VAL A 130 9.25 -23.31 -9.11
C VAL A 130 10.58 -23.63 -9.79
N ASP A 131 10.60 -23.64 -11.12
CA ASP A 131 11.78 -24.07 -11.88
C ASP A 131 12.87 -22.99 -11.98
N ASN A 132 12.54 -21.70 -11.79
CA ASN A 132 13.42 -20.58 -12.14
C ASN A 132 13.68 -19.58 -11.00
N CYS A 133 12.88 -19.59 -9.93
CA CYS A 133 13.07 -18.68 -8.79
C CYS A 133 13.60 -19.46 -7.57
N PRO A 134 14.39 -18.83 -6.69
CA PRO A 134 14.84 -19.46 -5.43
C PRO A 134 13.66 -19.83 -4.54
N ASP A 135 12.69 -18.90 -4.45
CA ASP A 135 11.46 -19.07 -3.71
C ASP A 135 10.41 -18.06 -4.23
N PHE A 136 9.13 -18.35 -3.99
CA PHE A 136 8.02 -17.46 -4.34
C PHE A 136 6.77 -17.76 -3.51
N ILE A 137 5.94 -16.74 -3.30
CA ILE A 137 4.63 -16.91 -2.66
C ILE A 137 3.68 -17.54 -3.66
N SER A 138 3.29 -18.78 -3.37
CA SER A 138 2.44 -19.58 -4.26
C SER A 138 1.01 -19.04 -4.27
N SER A 139 0.22 -19.42 -5.29
CA SER A 139 -1.18 -19.02 -5.35
C SER A 139 -2.11 -19.72 -4.34
N GLU A 140 -1.57 -20.66 -3.56
CA GLU A 140 -2.30 -21.46 -2.58
C GLU A 140 -2.12 -20.94 -1.14
N GLU A 141 -1.15 -20.05 -0.90
CA GLU A 141 -0.99 -19.28 0.35
C GLU A 141 -1.88 -18.03 0.38
#